data_AF-J3MKJ0-F1
#
_entry.id   AF-J3MKJ0-F1
#
_cell.length_a   1.000
_cell.length_b   1.000
_cell.length_c   1.000
_cell.angle_alpha   90.00
_cell.angle_beta   90.00
_cell.angle_gamma   90.00
#
_symmetry.space_group_name_H-M   'P 1'
#
loop_
_entity.id
_entity.type
_entity.pdbx_description
1 polymer ?
#
loop_
_entity_poly.entity_id
_entity_poly.type
_entity_poly.pdbx_seq_one_letter_code
_entity_poly.pdbx_strand_id
1 'polypeptide(L)' 'MAPAAAPAPAAKEADKKVQLMKEVRAHEVAIGELNNLPPSRAVYQKTGNLFFGKSVKSAVASEQKQLDASKARLQKLDQA' A
#
# COMPACT_ATOMS: atom_id res chain seq x y z
N MET A 1 -24.65 22.85 -26.83
CA MET A 1 -24.49 22.06 -25.59
C MET A 1 -24.01 20.68 -26.02
N ALA A 2 -22.70 20.44 -26.03
CA ALA A 2 -22.11 19.17 -26.48
C ALA A 2 -22.10 18.15 -25.32
N PRO A 3 -22.31 16.85 -25.57
CA PRO A 3 -22.36 15.86 -24.51
C PRO A 3 -20.94 15.62 -23.95
N ALA A 4 -20.81 15.70 -22.63
CA ALA A 4 -19.58 15.36 -21.93
C ALA A 4 -19.28 13.87 -22.16
N ALA A 5 -18.16 13.59 -22.82
CA ALA A 5 -17.66 12.25 -23.03
C ALA A 5 -17.40 11.58 -21.66
N ALA A 6 -18.06 10.46 -21.42
CA ALA A 6 -17.79 9.61 -20.27
C ALA A 6 -16.32 9.14 -20.32
N PRO A 7 -15.59 9.10 -19.18
CA PRO A 7 -14.22 8.61 -19.17
C PRO A 7 -14.20 7.12 -19.53
N ALA A 8 -13.44 6.77 -20.57
CA ALA A 8 -13.24 5.42 -21.05
C ALA A 8 -12.70 4.48 -19.94
N PRO A 9 -13.04 3.17 -19.98
CA PRO A 9 -12.62 2.19 -18.96
C PRO A 9 -11.10 2.13 -18.74
N ALA A 10 -10.30 2.37 -19.79
CA ALA A 10 -8.83 2.39 -19.72
C ALA A 10 -8.26 3.47 -18.78
N ALA A 11 -8.92 4.63 -18.66
CA ALA A 11 -8.47 5.70 -17.78
C ALA A 11 -8.63 5.33 -16.29
N LYS A 12 -9.66 4.55 -15.95
CA LYS A 12 -9.90 4.06 -14.58
C LYS A 12 -8.94 2.95 -14.18
N GLU A 13 -8.42 2.17 -15.13
CA GLU A 13 -7.43 1.13 -14.86
C GLU A 13 -6.02 1.70 -14.71
N ALA A 14 -5.66 2.69 -15.54
CA ALA A 14 -4.41 3.43 -15.40
C ALA A 14 -4.32 4.12 -14.02
N ASP A 15 -5.41 4.75 -13.56
CA ASP A 15 -5.46 5.41 -12.26
C ASP A 15 -5.28 4.41 -11.09
N LYS A 16 -5.95 3.25 -11.16
CA LYS A 16 -5.74 2.14 -10.20
C LYS A 16 -4.31 1.63 -10.18
N LYS A 17 -3.67 1.49 -11.36
CA LYS A 17 -2.27 1.06 -11.47
C LYS A 17 -1.33 2.08 -10.82
N VAL A 18 -1.54 3.37 -11.07
CA VAL A 18 -0.76 4.46 -10.44
C VAL A 18 -0.96 4.48 -8.92
N GLN A 19 -2.18 4.31 -8.44
CA GLN A 19 -2.47 4.27 -7.01
C GLN A 19 -1.80 3.06 -6.35
N LEU A 20 -1.84 1.89 -6.98
CA LEU A 20 -1.20 0.69 -6.48
C LEU A 20 0.33 0.81 -6.45
N MET A 21 0.94 1.44 -7.46
CA MET A 21 2.37 1.75 -7.45
C MET A 21 2.77 2.67 -6.29
N LYS A 22 1.92 3.66 -5.96
CA LYS A 22 2.14 4.52 -4.79
C LYS A 22 2.03 3.73 -3.49
N GLU A 23 1.07 2.83 -3.35
CA GLU A 23 0.92 1.92 -2.21
C GLU A 23 2.16 1.03 -2.03
N VAL A 24 2.66 0.41 -3.11
CA VAL A 24 3.89 -0.42 -3.04
C VAL A 24 5.06 0.39 -2.49
N ARG A 25 5.30 1.60 -3.01
CA ARG A 25 6.38 2.46 -2.52
C ARG A 25 6.17 2.86 -1.05
N ALA A 26 4.93 3.14 -0.65
CA ALA A 26 4.62 3.49 0.73
C ALA A 26 4.96 2.34 1.69
N HIS A 27 4.63 1.10 1.35
CA HIS A 27 5.01 -0.07 2.16
C HIS A 27 6.52 -0.29 2.21
N GLU A 28 7.24 -0.08 1.10
CA GLU A 28 8.70 -0.18 1.07
C GLU A 28 9.35 0.84 2.02
N VAL A 29 8.87 2.08 2.00
CA VAL A 29 9.32 3.13 2.93
C VAL A 29 8.97 2.76 4.37
N ALA A 30 7.75 2.33 4.64
CA ALA A 30 7.31 1.95 5.99
C ALA A 30 8.18 0.82 6.58
N ILE A 31 8.54 -0.20 5.79
CA ILE A 31 9.45 -1.27 6.22
C ILE A 31 10.84 -0.69 6.55
N GLY A 32 11.37 0.20 5.71
CA GLY A 32 12.65 0.87 5.94
C GLY A 32 12.65 1.70 7.23
N GLU A 33 11.59 2.46 7.46
CA GLU A 33 11.42 3.26 8.68
C GLU A 33 11.28 2.37 9.92
N LEU A 34 10.47 1.31 9.86
CA LEU A 34 10.30 0.37 10.96
C LEU A 34 11.61 -0.35 11.33
N ASN A 35 12.42 -0.75 10.34
CA ASN A 35 13.71 -1.40 10.59
C ASN A 35 14.75 -0.46 11.21
N ASN A 36 14.61 0.86 11.00
CA ASN A 36 15.48 1.86 11.63
C ASN A 36 15.06 2.19 13.07
N LEU A 37 13.90 1.69 13.55
CA LEU A 37 13.50 1.86 14.93
C LEU A 37 14.22 0.88 15.85
N PRO A 38 14.57 1.29 17.08
CA PRO A 38 15.09 0.35 18.07
C PRO A 38 14.04 -0.73 18.37
N PRO A 39 14.43 -2.00 18.57
CA PRO A 39 13.49 -3.11 18.73
C PRO A 39 12.58 -2.97 19.97
N SER A 40 13.02 -2.23 20.98
CA SER A 40 12.22 -1.91 22.19
C SER A 40 11.23 -0.75 21.99
N ARG A 41 11.23 -0.08 20.83
CA ARG A 41 10.30 1.00 20.53
C ARG A 41 8.88 0.43 20.38
N ALA A 42 7.93 1.01 21.10
CA ALA A 42 6.52 0.70 20.89
C ALA A 42 6.06 1.22 19.53
N VAL A 43 5.38 0.38 18.76
CA VAL A 43 4.73 0.75 17.50
C VAL A 43 3.25 0.42 17.57
N TYR A 44 2.44 1.14 16.82
CA TYR A 44 0.98 1.00 16.84
C TYR A 44 0.45 0.92 15.42
N GLN A 45 -0.47 -0.02 15.19
CA GLN A 45 -1.23 -0.07 13.95
C GLN A 45 -2.59 0.59 14.17
N LYS A 46 -2.91 1.57 13.33
CA LYS A 46 -4.19 2.25 13.34
C LYS A 46 -5.18 1.52 12.44
N THR A 47 -6.35 1.17 12.99
CA THR A 47 -7.48 0.60 12.24
C THR A 47 -8.73 1.39 12.58
N GLY A 48 -9.16 2.24 11.64
CA GLY A 48 -10.22 3.23 11.91
C GLY A 48 -9.79 4.19 13.02
N ASN A 49 -10.55 4.20 14.11
CA ASN A 49 -10.29 5.05 15.29
C ASN A 49 -9.50 4.33 16.40
N LEU A 50 -9.10 3.08 16.19
CA LEU A 50 -8.42 2.26 17.19
C LEU A 50 -6.92 2.13 16.87
N PHE A 51 -6.10 2.08 17.91
CA PHE A 51 -4.67 1.84 17.82
C PHE A 51 -4.34 0.53 18.54
N PHE A 52 -3.72 -0.40 17.83
CA PHE A 52 -3.31 -1.70 18.35
C PHE A 52 -1.80 -1.73 18.52
N GLY A 53 -1.34 -1.98 19.74
CA GLY A 53 0.08 -2.14 20.02
C GLY A 53 0.68 -3.33 19.25
N LYS A 54 1.82 -3.10 18.60
CA LYS A 54 2.60 -4.12 17.91
C LYS A 54 4.07 -4.01 18.33
N SER A 55 4.81 -5.10 18.11
CA SER A 55 6.27 -5.07 18.08
C SER A 55 6.75 -4.66 16.70
N VAL A 56 7.95 -4.06 16.62
CA VAL A 56 8.60 -3.69 15.35
C VAL A 56 8.63 -4.90 14.40
N LYS A 57 9.01 -6.08 14.89
CA LYS A 57 9.05 -7.32 14.09
C LYS A 57 7.69 -7.70 13.50
N SER A 58 6.61 -7.60 14.27
CA SER A 58 5.25 -7.92 13.81
C SER A 58 4.72 -6.86 12.83
N ALA A 59 5.09 -5.59 13.04
CA ALA A 59 4.77 -4.51 12.12
C ALA A 59 5.46 -4.72 10.77
N VAL A 60 6.77 -5.00 10.76
CA VAL A 60 7.55 -5.30 9.53
C VAL A 60 6.95 -6.49 8.78
N ALA A 61 6.63 -7.58 9.48
CA ALA A 61 6.02 -8.75 8.83
C ALA A 61 4.64 -8.44 8.22
N SER A 62 3.87 -7.54 8.86
CA SER A 62 2.58 -7.10 8.33
C SER A 62 2.74 -6.25 7.07
N GLU A 63 3.66 -5.29 7.08
CA GLU A 63 3.96 -4.44 5.92
C GLU A 63 4.53 -5.27 4.75
N GLN A 64 5.40 -6.24 5.02
CA GLN A 64 5.94 -7.14 4.01
C GLN A 64 4.81 -7.92 3.31
N LYS A 65 3.87 -8.45 4.08
CA LYS A 65 2.70 -9.16 3.53
C LYS A 65 1.83 -8.25 2.64
N GLN A 66 1.66 -6.97 3.01
CA GLN A 66 0.89 -6.02 2.20
C GLN A 66 1.64 -5.60 0.94
N LEU A 67 2.96 -5.44 1.03
CA LEU A 67 3.83 -5.19 -0.11
C LEU A 67 3.76 -6.35 -1.11
N ASP A 68 3.88 -7.59 -0.66
CA ASP A 68 3.84 -8.78 -1.53
C ASP A 68 2.47 -8.89 -2.22
N ALA A 69 1.38 -8.66 -1.49
CA ALA A 69 0.03 -8.65 -2.04
C ALA A 69 -0.16 -7.53 -3.09
N SER A 70 0.39 -6.34 -2.83
CA SER A 70 0.30 -5.20 -3.75
C SER A 70 1.14 -5.40 -5.00
N LYS A 71 2.35 -5.96 -4.88
CA LYS A 71 3.19 -6.36 -6.02
C LYS A 71 2.51 -7.43 -6.88
N ALA A 72 1.89 -8.43 -6.26
CA ALA A 72 1.14 -9.47 -6.99
C ALA A 72 -0.08 -8.90 -7.72
N ARG A 73 -0.80 -7.93 -7.13
CA ARG A 73 -1.89 -7.22 -7.81
C ARG A 73 -1.38 -6.36 -8.97
N LEU A 74 -0.22 -5.73 -8.80
CA LEU A 74 0.38 -4.88 -9.83
C LEU A 74 0.81 -5.70 -11.04
N GLN A 75 1.41 -6.88 -10.81
CA GLN A 75 1.76 -7.82 -11.88
C GLN A 75 0.52 -8.27 -12.68
N LYS A 76 -0.60 -8.53 -12.02
CA LYS A 76 -1.85 -8.91 -12.70
C LYS A 76 -2.40 -7.78 -13.59
N LEU A 77 -2.28 -6.53 -13.16
CA LEU A 77 -2.69 -5.35 -13.93
C LEU A 77 -1.70 -4.96 -15.03
N ASP A 78 -0.49 -5.50 -15.02
CA ASP A 78 0.52 -5.32 -16.07
C ASP A 78 0.37 -6.35 -17.19
N GLN A 79 -0.20 -7.52 -16.88
CA GLN A 79 -0.49 -8.60 -17.84
C GLN A 79 -1.87 -8.49 -18.52
N ALA A 80 -2.69 -7.53 -18.12
CA ALA A 80 -4.00 -7.22 -18.71
C ALA A 80 -3.85 -6.09 -19.75
#